data_AF-A0A6J0BFX3-F1
#
_entry.id   AF-A0A6J0BFX3-F1
#
_cell.length_a   1.000
_cell.length_b   1.000
_cell.length_c   1.000
_cell.angle_alpha   90.00
_cell.angle_beta   90.00
_cell.angle_gamma   90.00
#
_symmetry.space_group_name_H-M   'P 1'
#
loop_
_entity.id
_entity.type
_entity.pdbx_description
1 polymer ?
#
loop_
_entity_poly.entity_id
_entity_poly.type
_entity_poly.pdbx_seq_one_letter_code
_entity_poly.pdbx_strand_id
1 'polypeptide(L)'
;MKMESEKEWDVEQYKMEHECDEHWELRRRFLLAHKDSFPEDELVCLAQVFTNIEFLGCRYPEETMQLVAELSQEIAADYREKQKSKLQRTFVKASDAAGAKAKGLIISKPDNSGNKSDNSSKMVGAQDRFSNTDFPMHKRIKFDHIRPTKNHQKQRANKQFTNDGPFGNIVLVEHSENKSTVSILTDAVNASGQNLEWIFKEDSTGCKCEIKINSKTLTEACGGGKKIAKKNAADIGVAILKKYYHTIQVKKLFHGESEKVVRTESISNASPVENILSNDNIGRKLMLLMGWNGGGLGKSQQGIVNPVTVTQRVSREGLGLKSEQFNQNIMKKKFQTVLRNYLNGDTRTDLVFSSEFTNEERAVIHQVARQMGVKSHSHGPKDARTLVISRKIDLFELVAELKEMGGSTEKYELIIPEEGDNPT
;
A
#
# COMPACT_ATOMS: atom_id res chain seq x y z
N MET A 1 -54.35 -29.12 42.24
CA MET A 1 -53.13 -28.51 42.79
C MET A 1 -51.95 -29.44 42.55
N LYS A 2 -51.10 -29.12 41.59
CA LYS A 2 -49.69 -29.52 41.53
C LYS A 2 -48.95 -28.33 40.91
N MET A 3 -48.03 -27.79 41.70
CA MET A 3 -47.19 -26.63 41.38
C MET A 3 -46.45 -26.85 40.06
N GLU A 4 -46.64 -25.94 39.11
CA GLU A 4 -45.75 -25.79 37.97
C GLU A 4 -44.44 -25.20 38.48
N SER A 5 -43.34 -25.90 38.19
CA SER A 5 -41.99 -25.48 38.56
C SER A 5 -41.65 -24.16 37.89
N GLU A 6 -41.56 -23.10 38.69
CA GLU A 6 -40.99 -21.80 38.29
C GLU A 6 -39.59 -22.06 37.72
N LYS A 7 -39.46 -21.85 36.41
CA LYS A 7 -38.18 -21.89 35.71
C LYS A 7 -37.46 -20.60 36.08
N GLU A 8 -36.76 -20.63 37.21
CA GLU A 8 -35.97 -19.51 37.68
C GLU A 8 -34.81 -19.29 36.70
N TRP A 9 -34.99 -18.38 35.75
CA TRP A 9 -33.97 -18.04 34.76
C TRP A 9 -32.93 -17.08 35.38
N ASP A 10 -31.66 -17.25 35.04
CA ASP A 10 -30.58 -16.43 35.58
C ASP A 10 -30.48 -15.11 34.81
N VAL A 11 -30.53 -13.97 35.51
CA VAL A 11 -30.39 -12.65 34.91
C VAL A 11 -28.96 -12.41 34.43
N GLU A 12 -27.95 -12.97 35.10
CA GLU A 12 -26.55 -12.72 34.77
C GLU A 12 -26.15 -13.22 33.38
N GLN A 13 -26.89 -14.19 32.82
CA GLN A 13 -26.64 -14.73 31.49
C GLN A 13 -26.80 -13.69 30.37
N TYR A 14 -27.53 -12.59 30.61
CA TYR A 14 -27.76 -11.55 29.61
C TYR A 14 -26.68 -10.47 29.59
N LYS A 15 -25.70 -10.48 30.51
CA LYS A 15 -24.59 -9.51 30.48
C LYS A 15 -23.77 -9.70 29.21
N MET A 16 -23.59 -8.62 28.45
CA MET A 16 -22.81 -8.67 27.21
C MET A 16 -21.36 -8.22 27.46
N GLU A 17 -20.38 -8.92 26.87
CA GLU A 17 -18.94 -8.66 27.11
C GLU A 17 -18.49 -7.22 26.81
N HIS A 18 -19.22 -6.53 25.93
CA HIS A 18 -18.92 -5.18 25.46
C HIS A 18 -19.87 -4.13 26.04
N GLU A 19 -20.69 -4.48 27.03
CA GLU A 19 -21.53 -3.56 27.79
C GLU A 19 -20.71 -2.99 28.97
N CYS A 20 -20.78 -1.67 29.18
CA CYS A 20 -20.16 -1.03 30.35
C CYS A 20 -20.87 -1.45 31.65
N ASP A 21 -20.15 -1.55 32.77
CA ASP A 21 -20.72 -1.99 34.04
C ASP A 21 -21.88 -1.10 34.54
N GLU A 22 -21.83 0.21 34.30
CA GLU A 22 -22.94 1.12 34.62
C GLU A 22 -24.21 0.84 33.79
N HIS A 23 -24.05 0.46 32.51
CA HIS A 23 -25.17 0.10 31.65
C HIS A 23 -25.77 -1.23 32.11
N TRP A 24 -24.91 -2.21 32.37
CA TRP A 24 -25.34 -3.53 32.84
C TRP A 24 -26.09 -3.42 34.16
N GLU A 25 -25.59 -2.67 35.14
CA GLU A 25 -26.23 -2.52 36.44
C GLU A 25 -27.66 -1.96 36.32
N LEU A 26 -27.85 -0.95 35.46
CA LEU A 26 -29.18 -0.36 35.26
C LEU A 26 -30.12 -1.34 34.54
N ARG A 27 -29.62 -2.07 33.53
CA ARG A 27 -30.39 -3.10 32.80
C ARG A 27 -30.77 -4.26 33.73
N ARG A 28 -29.81 -4.72 34.54
CA ARG A 28 -29.96 -5.78 35.54
C ARG A 28 -31.01 -5.43 36.58
N ARG A 29 -31.00 -4.20 37.11
CA ARG A 29 -32.05 -3.71 38.02
C ARG A 29 -33.42 -3.76 37.37
N PHE A 30 -33.52 -3.41 36.09
CA PHE A 30 -34.78 -3.47 35.34
C PHE A 30 -35.28 -4.90 35.16
N LEU A 31 -34.39 -5.85 34.82
CA LEU A 31 -34.71 -7.27 34.69
C LEU A 31 -35.17 -7.88 36.02
N LEU A 32 -34.45 -7.61 37.12
CA LEU A 32 -34.79 -8.14 38.45
C LEU A 32 -36.12 -7.61 38.98
N ALA A 33 -36.42 -6.32 38.74
CA ALA A 33 -37.64 -5.70 39.25
C ALA A 33 -38.93 -6.23 38.59
N HIS A 34 -38.83 -6.77 37.37
CA HIS A 34 -40.00 -7.17 36.57
C HIS A 34 -39.97 -8.64 36.15
N LYS A 35 -39.04 -9.43 36.71
CA LYS A 35 -38.81 -10.84 36.38
C LYS A 35 -40.07 -11.70 36.49
N ASP A 36 -40.91 -11.41 37.46
CA ASP A 36 -42.12 -12.18 37.76
C ASP A 36 -43.37 -11.65 37.04
N SER A 37 -43.28 -10.46 36.44
CA SER A 37 -44.42 -9.78 35.80
C SER A 37 -44.51 -10.00 34.30
N PHE A 38 -43.39 -10.35 33.65
CA PHE A 38 -43.29 -10.52 32.20
C PHE A 38 -42.61 -11.82 31.81
N PRO A 39 -42.97 -12.43 30.67
CA PRO A 39 -42.20 -13.52 30.09
C PRO A 39 -40.74 -13.12 29.82
N GLU A 40 -39.82 -14.08 29.94
CA GLU A 40 -38.37 -13.90 29.77
C GLU A 40 -38.01 -13.11 28.49
N ASP A 41 -38.47 -13.56 27.32
CA ASP A 41 -38.16 -12.94 26.03
C ASP A 41 -38.67 -11.50 25.91
N GLU A 42 -39.87 -11.24 26.45
CA GLU A 42 -40.49 -9.92 26.42
C GLU A 42 -39.76 -8.96 27.36
N LEU A 43 -39.40 -9.42 28.55
CA LEU A 43 -38.70 -8.60 29.53
C LEU A 43 -37.28 -8.23 29.07
N VAL A 44 -36.55 -9.17 28.47
CA VAL A 44 -35.22 -8.92 27.90
C VAL A 44 -35.30 -7.86 26.80
N CYS A 45 -36.35 -7.91 25.97
CA CYS A 45 -36.61 -6.90 24.94
C CYS A 45 -36.89 -5.51 25.56
N LEU A 46 -37.81 -5.45 26.53
CA LEU A 46 -38.15 -4.21 27.23
C LEU A 46 -36.96 -3.59 27.96
N ALA A 47 -36.12 -4.42 28.59
CA ALA A 47 -34.89 -3.97 29.24
C ALA A 47 -33.90 -3.37 28.24
N GLN A 48 -33.75 -3.98 27.05
CA GLN A 48 -32.91 -3.41 26.00
C GLN A 48 -33.45 -2.08 25.50
N VAL A 49 -34.77 -1.98 25.24
CA VAL A 49 -35.43 -0.73 24.83
C VAL A 49 -35.22 0.37 25.87
N PHE A 50 -35.41 0.04 27.15
CA PHE A 50 -35.15 0.94 28.28
C PHE A 50 -33.72 1.50 28.25
N THR A 51 -32.71 0.64 28.15
CA THR A 51 -31.31 1.11 28.09
C THR A 51 -31.01 1.95 26.84
N ASN A 52 -31.58 1.59 25.69
CA ASN A 52 -31.41 2.36 24.46
C ASN A 52 -32.03 3.76 24.56
N ILE A 53 -33.15 3.90 25.28
CA ILE A 53 -33.78 5.20 25.54
C ILE A 53 -32.88 6.04 26.46
N GLU A 54 -32.42 5.48 27.58
CA GLU A 54 -31.68 6.23 28.62
C GLU A 54 -30.24 6.56 28.23
N PHE A 55 -29.52 5.66 27.57
CA PHE A 55 -28.10 5.84 27.25
C PHE A 55 -27.85 6.39 25.84
N LEU A 56 -28.72 6.05 24.90
CA LEU A 56 -28.47 6.26 23.46
C LEU A 56 -29.49 7.24 22.85
N GLY A 57 -30.51 7.63 23.62
CA GLY A 57 -31.51 8.62 23.21
C GLY A 57 -32.45 8.10 22.12
N CYS A 58 -32.57 6.78 21.96
CA CYS A 58 -33.45 6.18 20.97
C CYS A 58 -34.93 6.56 21.20
N ARG A 59 -35.72 6.45 20.15
CA ARG A 59 -37.18 6.65 20.17
C ARG A 59 -37.85 5.44 19.54
N TYR A 60 -38.93 5.02 20.16
CA TYR A 60 -39.75 3.87 19.79
C TYR A 60 -41.21 4.32 19.62
N PRO A 61 -42.11 3.45 19.12
CA PRO A 61 -43.54 3.76 19.07
C PRO A 61 -44.08 4.27 20.41
N GLU A 62 -45.07 5.16 20.34
CA GLU A 62 -45.55 5.91 21.50
C GLU A 62 -46.03 5.01 22.64
N GLU A 63 -46.75 3.93 22.32
CA GLU A 63 -47.20 2.92 23.28
C GLU A 63 -46.02 2.27 24.04
N THR A 64 -44.96 1.90 23.34
CA THR A 64 -43.75 1.33 23.94
C THR A 64 -43.02 2.36 24.81
N MET A 65 -42.96 3.62 24.37
CA MET A 65 -42.34 4.70 25.15
C MET A 65 -43.08 4.94 26.47
N GLN A 66 -44.42 4.91 26.44
CA GLN A 66 -45.25 5.07 27.65
C GLN A 66 -45.07 3.90 28.62
N LEU A 67 -45.16 2.67 28.10
CA LEU A 67 -44.96 1.45 28.90
C LEU A 67 -43.59 1.43 29.58
N VAL A 68 -42.52 1.71 28.83
CA VAL A 68 -41.17 1.73 29.40
C VAL A 68 -40.98 2.89 30.38
N ALA A 69 -41.64 4.03 30.16
CA ALA A 69 -41.59 5.15 31.11
C ALA A 69 -42.23 4.80 32.46
N GLU A 70 -43.35 4.08 32.44
CA GLU A 70 -44.03 3.58 33.65
C GLU A 70 -43.15 2.54 34.38
N LEU A 71 -42.69 1.51 33.67
CA LEU A 71 -41.85 0.45 34.25
C LEU A 71 -40.51 0.99 34.79
N SER A 72 -39.93 2.01 34.15
CA SER A 72 -38.62 2.55 34.55
C SER A 72 -38.67 3.61 35.64
N GLN A 73 -39.85 4.03 36.11
CA GLN A 73 -40.00 5.22 36.96
C GLN A 73 -39.17 5.13 38.25
N GLU A 74 -39.21 4.00 38.95
CA GLU A 74 -38.48 3.79 40.20
C GLU A 74 -37.03 3.31 39.98
N ILE A 75 -36.79 2.53 38.93
CA ILE A 75 -35.46 1.97 38.63
C ILE A 75 -34.49 3.04 38.13
N ALA A 76 -34.98 3.96 37.30
CA ALA A 76 -34.17 5.00 36.67
C ALA A 76 -34.08 6.28 37.51
N ALA A 77 -34.78 6.38 38.65
CA ALA A 77 -34.83 7.59 39.47
C ALA A 77 -33.42 8.08 39.89
N ASP A 78 -32.64 7.19 40.52
CA ASP A 78 -31.28 7.47 40.97
C ASP A 78 -30.35 7.84 39.80
N TYR A 79 -30.52 7.14 38.66
CA TYR A 79 -29.70 7.35 37.47
C TYR A 79 -30.00 8.71 36.82
N ARG A 80 -31.29 9.03 36.62
CA ARG A 80 -31.72 10.31 36.06
C ARG A 80 -31.30 11.47 36.94
N GLU A 81 -31.30 11.30 38.27
CA GLU A 81 -30.79 12.31 39.20
C GLU A 81 -29.27 12.52 39.06
N LYS A 82 -28.48 11.43 38.98
CA LYS A 82 -27.04 11.51 38.69
C LYS A 82 -26.73 12.13 37.31
N GLN A 83 -27.59 11.96 36.31
CA GLN A 83 -27.41 12.60 35.00
C GLN A 83 -27.73 14.11 35.01
N LYS A 84 -28.59 14.59 35.93
CA LYS A 84 -28.85 16.03 36.10
C LYS A 84 -27.63 16.80 36.62
N SER A 85 -26.78 16.16 37.42
CA SER A 85 -25.54 16.75 37.92
C SER A 85 -24.38 16.66 36.92
N LYS A 86 -24.49 15.81 35.90
CA LYS A 86 -23.50 15.68 34.82
C LYS A 86 -23.61 16.87 33.86
N LEU A 87 -22.47 17.38 33.40
CA LEU A 87 -22.40 18.55 32.51
C LEU A 87 -23.12 18.26 31.18
N GLN A 88 -24.36 18.75 31.05
CA GLN A 88 -25.13 18.70 29.81
C GLN A 88 -24.46 19.67 28.81
N ARG A 89 -23.72 19.15 27.83
CA ARG A 89 -23.19 19.97 26.74
C ARG A 89 -24.37 20.46 25.89
N THR A 90 -24.72 21.73 26.01
CA THR A 90 -25.71 22.36 25.15
C THR A 90 -25.09 22.61 23.77
N PHE A 91 -25.69 22.04 22.73
CA PHE A 91 -25.37 22.41 21.35
C PHE A 91 -26.12 23.69 21.00
N VAL A 92 -25.40 24.80 20.97
CA VAL A 92 -25.91 26.09 20.51
C VAL A 92 -25.34 26.36 19.12
N LYS A 93 -26.14 26.90 18.19
CA LYS A 93 -25.61 27.34 16.90
C LYS A 93 -24.56 28.42 17.12
N ALA A 94 -23.51 28.42 16.29
CA ALA A 94 -22.43 29.41 16.39
C ALA A 94 -22.94 30.86 16.32
N SER A 95 -24.02 31.11 15.56
CA SER A 95 -24.71 32.41 15.48
C SER A 95 -25.27 32.86 16.82
N ASP A 96 -25.87 31.94 17.56
CA ASP A 96 -26.62 32.23 18.78
C ASP A 96 -25.64 32.39 19.95
N ALA A 97 -24.59 31.57 19.98
CA ALA A 97 -23.46 31.71 20.90
C ALA A 97 -22.67 33.02 20.68
N ALA A 98 -22.45 33.41 19.42
CA ALA A 98 -21.81 34.68 19.09
C ALA A 98 -22.71 35.88 19.42
N GLY A 99 -24.01 35.77 19.15
CA GLY A 99 -25.01 36.80 19.47
C GLY A 99 -25.15 37.05 20.98
N ALA A 100 -25.12 36.00 21.80
CA ALA A 100 -25.14 36.12 23.26
C ALA A 100 -23.87 36.82 23.80
N LYS A 101 -22.70 36.50 23.24
CA LYS A 101 -21.41 37.15 23.57
C LYS A 101 -21.39 38.64 23.20
N ALA A 102 -21.91 39.00 22.02
CA ALA A 102 -21.95 40.39 21.56
C ALA A 102 -22.91 41.26 22.39
N LYS A 103 -23.93 40.66 23.00
CA LYS A 103 -24.92 41.34 23.87
C LYS A 103 -24.55 41.32 25.35
N GLY A 104 -23.42 40.72 25.73
CA GLY A 104 -22.95 40.69 27.11
C GLY A 104 -23.81 39.86 28.08
N LEU A 105 -24.68 38.97 27.57
CA LEU A 105 -25.54 38.12 28.39
C LEU A 105 -24.81 36.81 28.73
N ILE A 106 -24.67 36.51 30.02
CA ILE A 106 -24.30 35.16 30.48
C ILE A 106 -25.51 34.26 30.20
N ILE A 107 -25.31 33.17 29.46
CA ILE A 107 -26.36 32.17 29.23
C ILE A 107 -26.61 31.45 30.57
N SER A 108 -27.50 31.99 31.40
CA SER A 108 -28.14 31.23 32.47
C SER A 108 -29.13 30.23 31.87
N LYS A 109 -29.34 29.10 32.55
CA LYS A 109 -30.29 28.04 32.17
C LYS A 109 -31.65 28.65 31.78
N PRO A 110 -32.43 28.01 30.88
CA PRO A 110 -33.83 28.36 30.74
C PRO A 110 -34.55 27.94 32.03
N ASP A 111 -34.96 28.94 32.84
CA ASP A 111 -35.88 28.72 33.94
C ASP A 111 -37.32 28.69 33.43
N ASN A 112 -38.05 27.70 33.92
CA ASN A 112 -39.48 27.56 33.74
C ASN A 112 -40.20 28.54 34.68
N SER A 113 -40.96 29.50 34.12
CA SER A 113 -42.00 30.36 34.75
C SER A 113 -41.61 31.53 35.70
N GLY A 114 -42.19 32.72 35.44
CA GLY A 114 -42.79 33.63 36.45
C GLY A 114 -42.01 34.82 37.06
N ASN A 115 -42.39 36.05 36.65
CA ASN A 115 -42.43 37.35 37.39
C ASN A 115 -41.18 38.07 38.00
N LYS A 116 -40.99 39.31 37.50
CA LYS A 116 -40.57 40.62 38.08
C LYS A 116 -39.45 40.77 39.15
N SER A 117 -38.61 41.78 38.83
CA SER A 117 -38.02 42.88 39.65
C SER A 117 -36.52 42.85 39.99
N ASP A 118 -35.94 44.06 39.94
CA ASP A 118 -34.53 44.46 39.94
C ASP A 118 -33.74 44.16 41.22
N ASN A 119 -32.44 43.88 41.13
CA ASN A 119 -31.36 44.81 41.53
C ASN A 119 -29.94 44.23 41.46
N SER A 120 -29.00 45.16 41.29
CA SER A 120 -27.54 45.11 41.24
C SER A 120 -26.79 44.09 42.11
N SER A 121 -25.64 43.60 41.61
CA SER A 121 -24.32 43.75 42.29
C SER A 121 -23.17 43.16 41.45
N LYS A 122 -21.95 43.42 41.92
CA LYS A 122 -20.68 43.67 41.22
C LYS A 122 -19.68 42.50 41.45
N MET A 123 -18.61 42.46 40.63
CA MET A 123 -17.27 41.86 40.93
C MET A 123 -17.18 40.31 40.87
N VAL A 124 -16.06 39.63 40.57
CA VAL A 124 -14.66 39.93 40.18
C VAL A 124 -14.08 38.66 39.50
N GLY A 125 -13.04 38.83 38.65
CA GLY A 125 -12.53 37.80 37.74
C GLY A 125 -11.52 36.76 38.24
N ALA A 126 -10.98 36.00 37.29
CA ALA A 126 -9.69 35.28 37.28
C ALA A 126 -9.59 34.58 35.89
N GLN A 127 -8.81 35.12 34.96
CA GLN A 127 -7.44 34.70 34.61
C GLN A 127 -7.31 33.29 34.00
N ASP A 128 -6.96 33.32 32.71
CA ASP A 128 -6.50 32.24 31.86
C ASP A 128 -5.35 31.42 32.47
N ARG A 129 -5.47 30.09 32.39
CA ARG A 129 -4.33 29.17 32.27
C ARG A 129 -4.72 27.94 31.45
N PHE A 130 -4.58 28.04 30.13
CA PHE A 130 -4.46 26.86 29.28
C PHE A 130 -3.05 26.29 29.46
N SER A 131 -2.95 25.14 30.13
CA SER A 131 -1.76 24.30 30.11
C SER A 131 -1.95 23.21 29.04
N ASN A 132 -0.99 23.17 28.12
CA ASN A 132 -0.79 22.08 27.17
C ASN A 132 -0.67 20.76 27.94
N THR A 133 -1.48 19.77 27.57
CA THR A 133 -1.17 18.35 27.80
C THR A 133 -1.50 17.56 26.53
N ASP A 134 -0.43 17.29 25.78
CA ASP A 134 -0.04 15.99 25.24
C ASP A 134 -1.12 15.06 24.66
N PHE A 135 -1.29 15.16 23.34
CA PHE A 135 -1.74 14.02 22.54
C PHE A 135 -0.57 13.06 22.27
N PRO A 136 -0.72 11.73 22.49
CA PRO A 136 0.36 10.79 22.32
C PRO A 136 0.73 10.64 20.84
N MET A 137 1.97 11.04 20.55
CA MET A 137 2.68 10.83 19.30
C MET A 137 2.57 9.35 18.89
N HIS A 138 1.95 9.08 17.73
CA HIS A 138 1.89 7.75 17.16
C HIS A 138 3.29 7.13 17.12
N LYS A 139 3.41 5.95 17.76
CA LYS A 139 4.61 5.12 17.76
C LYS A 139 5.10 4.96 16.31
N ARG A 140 6.29 5.50 16.07
CA ARG A 140 7.07 5.33 14.85
C ARG A 140 7.31 3.82 14.68
N ILE A 141 6.55 3.19 13.78
CA ILE A 141 6.82 1.80 13.38
C ILE A 141 8.20 1.83 12.74
N LYS A 142 9.17 1.17 13.38
CA LYS A 142 10.49 0.93 12.82
C LYS A 142 10.28 0.02 11.61
N PHE A 143 10.40 0.58 10.42
CA PHE A 143 10.49 -0.22 9.21
C PHE A 143 11.87 -0.86 9.21
N ASP A 144 11.89 -2.18 9.46
CA ASP A 144 13.05 -2.99 9.19
C ASP A 144 13.46 -2.74 7.74
N HIS A 145 14.69 -2.31 7.56
CA HIS A 145 15.35 -2.42 6.27
C HIS A 145 15.34 -3.89 5.92
N ILE A 146 14.39 -4.29 5.06
CA ILE A 146 14.47 -5.59 4.38
C ILE A 146 15.68 -5.47 3.46
N ARG A 147 16.85 -5.78 4.04
CA ARG A 147 18.01 -6.17 3.25
C ARG A 147 17.55 -7.34 2.39
N PRO A 148 17.93 -7.41 1.11
CA PRO A 148 17.69 -8.61 0.32
C PRO A 148 18.14 -9.81 1.15
N THR A 149 17.25 -10.79 1.28
CA THR A 149 17.49 -11.97 2.10
C THR A 149 18.81 -12.59 1.67
N LYS A 150 19.78 -12.63 2.60
CA LYS A 150 21.10 -13.26 2.38
C LYS A 150 21.00 -14.74 1.97
N ASN A 151 19.79 -15.32 2.02
CA ASN A 151 19.53 -16.71 1.69
C ASN A 151 19.51 -17.01 0.19
N HIS A 152 19.26 -16.03 -0.71
CA HIS A 152 19.44 -16.28 -2.16
C HIS A 152 20.89 -16.08 -2.64
N GLN A 153 21.72 -15.37 -1.87
CA GLN A 153 23.14 -15.22 -2.19
C GLN A 153 23.99 -16.43 -1.75
N LYS A 154 23.57 -17.17 -0.70
CA LYS A 154 24.35 -18.31 -0.19
C LYS A 154 24.30 -19.57 -1.06
N GLN A 155 23.29 -19.75 -1.91
CA GLN A 155 23.28 -20.85 -2.89
C GLN A 155 23.95 -20.48 -4.23
N ARG A 156 24.14 -19.17 -4.52
CA ARG A 156 24.66 -18.67 -5.81
C ARG A 156 26.19 -18.51 -5.87
N ALA A 157 26.91 -18.71 -4.77
CA ALA A 157 28.35 -18.46 -4.70
C ALA A 157 29.24 -19.53 -5.38
N ASN A 158 28.70 -20.64 -5.89
CA ASN A 158 29.50 -21.78 -6.36
C ASN A 158 29.35 -22.14 -7.86
N LYS A 159 28.79 -21.25 -8.69
CA LYS A 159 28.83 -21.40 -10.17
C LYS A 159 29.21 -20.07 -10.82
N GLN A 160 30.42 -19.60 -10.55
CA GLN A 160 30.93 -18.43 -11.26
C GLN A 160 31.46 -18.91 -12.61
N PHE A 161 30.69 -18.66 -13.67
CA PHE A 161 31.12 -18.97 -15.03
C PHE A 161 32.33 -18.10 -15.39
N THR A 162 33.48 -18.72 -15.63
CA THR A 162 34.71 -18.07 -16.09
C THR A 162 35.00 -18.48 -17.53
N ASN A 163 34.96 -17.52 -18.45
CA ASN A 163 35.57 -17.70 -19.76
C ASN A 163 37.08 -17.45 -19.61
N ASP A 164 37.89 -18.50 -19.63
CA ASP A 164 39.35 -18.41 -19.62
C ASP A 164 39.91 -18.07 -21.01
N GLY A 165 39.44 -16.95 -21.57
CA GLY A 165 39.87 -16.50 -22.89
C GLY A 165 41.21 -15.74 -22.88
N PRO A 166 41.79 -15.48 -24.06
CA PRO A 166 43.12 -14.88 -24.22
C PRO A 166 43.25 -13.44 -23.69
N PHE A 167 42.13 -12.82 -23.33
CA PHE A 167 42.00 -11.46 -22.82
C PHE A 167 41.13 -11.45 -21.57
N GLY A 168 41.20 -12.49 -20.71
CA GLY A 168 40.44 -12.57 -19.46
C GLY A 168 38.97 -12.92 -19.66
N ASN A 169 38.12 -12.61 -18.67
CA ASN A 169 36.72 -13.04 -18.64
C ASN A 169 35.81 -12.02 -19.33
N ILE A 170 35.55 -12.19 -20.63
CA ILE A 170 34.72 -11.28 -21.45
C ILE A 170 33.44 -12.00 -21.91
N VAL A 171 32.34 -11.24 -21.96
CA VAL A 171 31.08 -11.64 -22.61
C VAL A 171 30.63 -10.49 -23.50
N LEU A 172 30.30 -10.80 -24.75
CA LEU A 172 29.85 -9.80 -25.73
C LEU A 172 28.32 -9.63 -25.62
N VAL A 173 27.84 -8.39 -25.73
CA VAL A 173 26.41 -8.09 -25.74
C VAL A 173 26.09 -7.29 -27.00
N GLU A 174 25.22 -7.84 -27.84
CA GLU A 174 24.81 -7.21 -29.08
C GLU A 174 23.34 -6.82 -29.02
N HIS A 175 23.07 -5.52 -29.14
CA HIS A 175 21.73 -4.99 -29.29
C HIS A 175 21.42 -4.81 -30.77
N SER A 176 20.28 -5.30 -31.22
CA SER A 176 19.78 -5.14 -32.61
C SER A 176 19.58 -3.68 -33.07
N GLU A 177 19.67 -2.70 -32.17
CA GLU A 177 19.63 -1.25 -32.47
C GLU A 177 21.01 -0.60 -32.55
N ASN A 178 22.00 -1.14 -31.83
CA ASN A 178 23.33 -0.56 -31.79
C ASN A 178 24.17 -1.08 -32.96
N LYS A 179 24.27 -0.26 -34.00
CA LYS A 179 25.10 -0.53 -35.19
C LYS A 179 26.59 -0.26 -34.98
N SER A 180 27.00 0.29 -33.82
CA SER A 180 28.38 0.67 -33.58
C SER A 180 29.15 -0.47 -32.91
N THR A 181 30.02 -1.13 -33.67
CA THR A 181 30.97 -2.14 -33.16
C THR A 181 31.92 -1.58 -32.12
N VAL A 182 32.24 -0.28 -32.21
CA VAL A 182 33.06 0.44 -31.22
C VAL A 182 32.40 0.43 -29.84
N SER A 183 31.08 0.62 -29.75
CA SER A 183 30.38 0.60 -28.45
C SER A 183 30.28 -0.82 -27.90
N ILE A 184 29.97 -1.81 -28.75
CA ILE A 184 29.94 -3.23 -28.35
C ILE A 184 31.27 -3.65 -27.71
N LEU A 185 32.39 -3.31 -28.36
CA LEU A 185 33.73 -3.60 -27.86
C LEU A 185 34.02 -2.87 -26.53
N THR A 186 33.71 -1.58 -26.46
CA THR A 186 33.97 -0.76 -25.27
C THR A 186 33.14 -1.24 -24.08
N ASP A 187 31.85 -1.51 -24.29
CA ASP A 187 30.92 -1.95 -23.26
C ASP A 187 31.29 -3.34 -22.73
N ALA A 188 31.69 -4.27 -23.61
CA ALA A 188 32.11 -5.61 -23.20
C ALA A 188 33.38 -5.59 -22.33
N VAL A 189 34.39 -4.82 -22.72
CA VAL A 189 35.66 -4.72 -21.97
C VAL A 189 35.44 -4.02 -20.63
N ASN A 190 34.66 -2.93 -20.62
CA ASN A 190 34.32 -2.22 -19.38
C ASN A 190 33.48 -3.07 -18.43
N ALA A 191 32.53 -3.86 -18.94
CA ALA A 191 31.71 -4.75 -18.13
C ALA A 191 32.55 -5.85 -17.45
N SER A 192 33.63 -6.28 -18.10
CA SER A 192 34.61 -7.21 -17.51
C SER A 192 35.59 -6.57 -16.52
N GLY A 193 35.51 -5.25 -16.31
CA GLY A 193 36.44 -4.50 -15.45
C GLY A 193 37.86 -4.38 -16.00
N GLN A 194 38.04 -4.59 -17.31
CA GLN A 194 39.34 -4.54 -17.98
C GLN A 194 39.59 -3.17 -18.61
N ASN A 195 40.86 -2.84 -18.86
CA ASN A 195 41.23 -1.57 -19.48
C ASN A 195 41.35 -1.69 -21.00
N LEU A 196 40.63 -0.82 -21.73
CA LEU A 196 40.68 -0.72 -23.19
C LEU A 196 41.47 0.52 -23.61
N GLU A 197 42.57 0.32 -24.32
CA GLU A 197 43.43 1.39 -24.83
C GLU A 197 43.35 1.49 -26.36
N TRP A 198 43.20 2.71 -26.85
CA TRP A 198 43.19 3.04 -28.28
C TRP A 198 44.43 3.85 -28.61
N ILE A 199 45.34 3.27 -29.39
CA ILE A 199 46.59 3.92 -29.80
C ILE A 199 46.44 4.32 -31.27
N PHE A 200 46.68 5.60 -31.58
CA PHE A 200 46.62 6.13 -32.94
C PHE A 200 48.01 6.55 -33.40
N LYS A 201 48.42 6.05 -34.57
CA LYS A 201 49.63 6.47 -35.29
C LYS A 201 49.20 7.12 -36.59
N GLU A 202 49.75 8.30 -36.89
CA GLU A 202 49.50 9.01 -38.14
C GLU A 202 50.62 8.69 -39.12
N ASP A 203 50.28 8.09 -40.25
CA ASP A 203 51.19 7.77 -41.34
C ASP A 203 50.89 8.67 -42.54
N SER A 204 51.85 8.85 -43.45
CA SER A 204 51.75 9.74 -44.62
C SER A 204 50.59 9.43 -45.59
N THR A 205 49.92 8.28 -45.44
CA THR A 205 48.80 7.83 -46.29
C THR A 205 47.50 7.52 -45.51
N GLY A 206 47.47 7.72 -44.19
CA GLY A 206 46.30 7.44 -43.37
C GLY A 206 46.55 7.43 -41.85
N CYS A 207 45.57 6.95 -41.08
CA CYS A 207 45.70 6.76 -39.64
C CYS A 207 45.62 5.27 -39.30
N LYS A 208 46.56 4.79 -38.49
CA LYS A 208 46.63 3.43 -37.97
C LYS A 208 46.13 3.42 -36.53
N CYS A 209 45.18 2.54 -36.22
CA CYS A 209 44.57 2.39 -34.91
C CYS A 209 44.88 1.00 -34.36
N GLU A 210 45.59 0.95 -33.23
CA GLU A 210 45.92 -0.25 -32.48
C GLU A 210 45.06 -0.32 -31.21
N ILE A 211 44.42 -1.46 -30.96
CA ILE A 211 43.57 -1.71 -29.80
C ILE A 211 44.32 -2.66 -28.86
N LYS A 212 44.44 -2.25 -27.59
CA LYS A 212 45.01 -3.10 -26.52
C LYS A 212 44.01 -3.33 -25.40
N ILE A 213 43.93 -4.55 -24.92
CA ILE A 213 43.20 -4.93 -23.71
C ILE A 213 44.23 -5.36 -22.66
N ASN A 214 44.27 -4.67 -21.51
CA ASN A 214 45.25 -4.91 -20.43
C ASN A 214 46.70 -5.05 -20.96
N SER A 215 47.12 -4.10 -21.80
CA SER A 215 48.45 -4.04 -22.45
C SER A 215 48.75 -5.14 -23.48
N LYS A 216 47.82 -6.09 -23.73
CA LYS A 216 47.93 -7.07 -24.82
C LYS A 216 47.26 -6.55 -26.09
N THR A 217 47.97 -6.60 -27.22
CA THR A 217 47.43 -6.16 -28.51
C THR A 217 46.33 -7.12 -28.98
N LEU A 218 45.14 -6.57 -29.21
CA LEU A 218 43.99 -7.27 -29.78
C LEU A 218 44.04 -7.20 -31.31
N THR A 219 44.07 -5.98 -31.85
CA THR A 219 44.04 -5.73 -33.29
C THR A 219 44.73 -4.43 -33.68
N GLU A 220 45.06 -4.33 -34.96
CA GLU A 220 45.51 -3.09 -35.59
C GLU A 220 44.81 -2.93 -36.95
N ALA A 221 44.35 -1.71 -37.27
CA ALA A 221 43.73 -1.42 -38.56
C ALA A 221 44.06 -0.01 -39.06
N CYS A 222 44.12 0.15 -40.38
CA CYS A 222 44.33 1.43 -41.04
C CYS A 222 43.01 2.00 -41.57
N GLY A 223 42.93 3.32 -41.71
CA GLY A 223 41.83 4.00 -42.39
C GLY A 223 42.20 5.40 -42.83
N GLY A 224 41.41 5.98 -43.76
CA GLY A 224 41.59 7.34 -44.28
C GLY A 224 41.31 8.48 -43.27
N GLY A 225 41.37 8.17 -41.97
CA GLY A 225 41.17 9.11 -40.86
C GLY A 225 40.91 8.39 -39.54
N LYS A 226 41.13 9.07 -38.41
CA LYS A 226 41.01 8.51 -37.05
C LYS A 226 39.69 7.78 -36.80
N LYS A 227 38.57 8.32 -37.26
CA LYS A 227 37.23 7.73 -37.07
C LYS A 227 37.05 6.42 -37.84
N ILE A 228 37.53 6.37 -39.09
CA ILE A 228 37.41 5.19 -39.96
C ILE A 228 38.36 4.10 -39.46
N ALA A 229 39.61 4.46 -39.12
CA ALA A 229 40.59 3.55 -38.54
C ALA A 229 40.07 2.93 -37.23
N LYS A 230 39.45 3.74 -36.35
CA LYS A 230 38.83 3.28 -35.11
C LYS A 230 37.70 2.28 -35.36
N LYS A 231 36.83 2.57 -36.33
CA LYS A 231 35.72 1.67 -36.68
C LYS A 231 36.23 0.35 -37.25
N ASN A 232 37.15 0.40 -38.22
CA ASN A 232 37.74 -0.80 -38.83
C ASN A 232 38.45 -1.67 -37.78
N ALA A 233 39.23 -1.05 -36.88
CA ALA A 233 39.90 -1.77 -35.80
C ALA A 233 38.90 -2.44 -34.85
N ALA A 234 37.77 -1.76 -34.56
CA ALA A 234 36.70 -2.32 -33.74
C ALA A 234 35.96 -3.47 -34.43
N ASP A 235 35.67 -3.36 -35.73
CA ASP A 235 35.02 -4.41 -36.51
C ASP A 235 35.85 -5.71 -36.48
N ILE A 236 37.16 -5.60 -36.72
CA ILE A 236 38.10 -6.73 -36.65
C ILE A 236 38.24 -7.24 -35.21
N GLY A 237 38.32 -6.32 -34.24
CA GLY A 237 38.47 -6.66 -32.82
C GLY A 237 37.29 -7.45 -32.27
N VAL A 238 36.06 -7.02 -32.58
CA VAL A 238 34.84 -7.74 -32.21
C VAL A 238 34.80 -9.12 -32.89
N ALA A 239 35.18 -9.22 -34.17
CA ALA A 239 35.24 -10.50 -34.86
C ALA A 239 36.22 -11.50 -34.20
N ILE A 240 37.37 -11.03 -33.72
CA ILE A 240 38.32 -11.87 -32.97
C ILE A 240 37.75 -12.28 -31.62
N LEU A 241 37.13 -11.35 -30.88
CA LEU A 241 36.53 -11.68 -29.58
C LEU A 241 35.39 -12.69 -29.71
N LYS A 242 34.58 -12.62 -30.77
CA LYS A 242 33.50 -13.59 -31.04
C LYS A 242 33.97 -15.03 -31.20
N LYS A 243 35.24 -15.23 -31.61
CA LYS A 243 35.82 -16.58 -31.73
C LYS A 243 36.08 -17.25 -30.39
N TYR A 244 36.36 -16.46 -29.35
CA TYR A 244 36.77 -16.94 -28.03
C TYR A 244 35.69 -16.77 -26.95
N TYR A 245 34.77 -15.82 -27.12
CA TYR A 245 33.81 -15.45 -26.08
C TYR A 245 32.36 -15.63 -26.52
N HIS A 246 31.53 -15.92 -25.53
CA HIS A 246 30.08 -16.03 -25.70
C HIS A 246 29.49 -14.67 -26.04
N THR A 247 28.57 -14.66 -27.00
CA THR A 247 27.85 -13.45 -27.41
C THR A 247 26.38 -13.57 -27.08
N ILE A 248 25.87 -12.63 -26.29
CA ILE A 248 24.45 -12.50 -25.97
C ILE A 248 23.83 -11.53 -26.97
N GLN A 249 22.97 -12.04 -27.83
CA GLN A 249 22.19 -11.23 -28.75
C GLN A 249 20.83 -10.90 -28.13
N VAL A 250 20.50 -9.61 -28.04
CA VAL A 250 19.21 -9.15 -27.51
C VAL A 250 18.19 -9.09 -28.64
N LYS A 251 17.20 -10.00 -28.62
CA LYS A 251 16.11 -10.08 -29.61
C LYS A 251 15.22 -8.85 -29.53
N LYS A 252 14.83 -8.33 -30.69
CA LYS A 252 14.10 -7.06 -30.83
C LYS A 252 12.58 -7.24 -30.66
N LEU A 253 12.16 -7.88 -29.57
CA LEU A 253 10.76 -8.25 -29.35
C LEU A 253 10.32 -7.84 -27.95
N PHE A 254 10.24 -6.55 -27.62
CA PHE A 254 9.60 -6.16 -26.36
C PHE A 254 8.75 -4.89 -26.48
N HIS A 255 7.60 -5.07 -27.14
CA HIS A 255 6.33 -4.47 -26.71
C HIS A 255 5.40 -5.66 -26.49
N GLY A 256 5.56 -6.31 -25.33
CA GLY A 256 5.04 -7.65 -25.03
C GLY A 256 3.65 -7.94 -25.57
N GLU A 257 3.44 -9.20 -25.93
CA GLU A 257 2.10 -9.74 -26.14
C GLU A 257 1.18 -9.30 -24.99
N SER A 258 -0.05 -8.92 -25.36
CA SER A 258 -1.05 -8.14 -24.60
C SER A 258 -1.38 -8.67 -23.19
N GLU A 259 -0.90 -9.86 -22.83
CA GLU A 259 -1.23 -10.61 -21.62
C GLU A 259 -0.40 -10.23 -20.38
N LYS A 260 0.82 -9.68 -20.54
CA LYS A 260 1.70 -9.28 -19.40
C LYS A 260 1.78 -7.76 -19.17
N VAL A 261 0.95 -6.98 -19.84
CA VAL A 261 0.90 -5.51 -19.67
C VAL A 261 0.12 -5.18 -18.41
N VAL A 262 0.78 -4.53 -17.45
CA VAL A 262 0.12 -3.99 -16.27
C VAL A 262 -0.66 -2.74 -16.69
N ARG A 263 -1.99 -2.85 -16.63
CA ARG A 263 -2.92 -1.73 -16.86
C ARG A 263 -3.36 -1.13 -15.53
N THR A 264 -3.85 0.11 -15.57
CA THR A 264 -4.33 0.81 -14.37
C THR A 264 -5.46 0.03 -13.68
N GLU A 265 -6.30 -0.64 -14.47
CA GLU A 265 -7.43 -1.46 -13.98
C GLU A 265 -6.99 -2.68 -13.16
N SER A 266 -5.89 -3.32 -13.54
CA SER A 266 -5.31 -4.47 -12.82
C SER A 266 -4.79 -4.06 -11.43
N ILE A 267 -4.39 -2.81 -11.28
CA ILE A 267 -3.91 -2.23 -10.02
C ILE A 267 -5.08 -1.68 -9.18
N SER A 268 -6.12 -1.15 -9.83
CA SER A 268 -7.32 -0.67 -9.12
C SER A 268 -8.17 -1.82 -8.57
N ASN A 269 -8.23 -2.95 -9.28
CA ASN A 269 -9.17 -4.05 -9.01
C ASN A 269 -8.57 -5.25 -8.25
N ALA A 270 -7.32 -5.19 -7.80
CA ALA A 270 -6.73 -6.24 -6.97
C ALA A 270 -7.22 -6.12 -5.51
N SER A 271 -8.30 -6.85 -5.21
CA SER A 271 -8.93 -7.04 -3.90
C SER A 271 -9.40 -5.72 -3.27
N PRO A 272 -10.65 -5.59 -2.79
CA PRO A 272 -10.80 -4.80 -1.59
C PRO A 272 -9.78 -5.42 -0.64
N VAL A 273 -8.70 -4.71 -0.30
CA VAL A 273 -8.03 -4.98 0.97
C VAL A 273 -9.20 -5.19 1.90
N GLU A 274 -9.26 -6.36 2.53
CA GLU A 274 -10.21 -6.68 3.58
C GLU A 274 -10.15 -5.53 4.56
N ASN A 275 -10.89 -4.46 4.27
CA ASN A 275 -11.36 -3.45 5.17
C ASN A 275 -12.52 -4.15 5.89
N ILE A 276 -12.23 -5.34 6.43
CA ILE A 276 -12.88 -5.82 7.63
C ILE A 276 -12.52 -4.71 8.60
N LEU A 277 -13.44 -3.75 8.72
CA LEU A 277 -13.40 -2.78 9.79
C LEU A 277 -13.11 -3.60 11.03
N SER A 278 -12.00 -3.29 11.70
CA SER A 278 -11.58 -4.02 12.90
C SER A 278 -12.79 -4.25 13.79
N ASN A 279 -12.90 -5.43 14.40
CA ASN A 279 -14.02 -5.75 15.28
C ASN A 279 -14.19 -4.73 16.43
N ASP A 280 -13.16 -3.94 16.70
CA ASP A 280 -13.14 -2.86 17.69
C ASP A 280 -13.65 -1.49 17.17
N ASN A 281 -14.13 -1.42 15.92
CA ASN A 281 -14.61 -0.19 15.31
C ASN A 281 -15.77 0.43 16.12
N ILE A 282 -15.74 1.74 16.31
CA ILE A 282 -16.73 2.49 17.09
C ILE A 282 -18.16 2.23 16.57
N GLY A 283 -18.35 2.20 15.25
CA GLY A 283 -19.64 1.91 14.63
C GLY A 283 -20.12 0.49 14.95
N ARG A 284 -19.23 -0.51 14.92
CA ARG A 284 -19.55 -1.88 15.36
C ARG A 284 -19.94 -1.92 16.84
N LYS A 285 -19.17 -1.27 17.72
CA LYS A 285 -19.51 -1.16 19.15
C LYS A 285 -20.86 -0.49 19.37
N LEU A 286 -21.15 0.59 18.65
CA LEU A 286 -22.43 1.29 18.73
C LEU A 286 -23.58 0.40 18.27
N MET A 287 -23.45 -0.30 17.13
CA MET A 287 -24.47 -1.21 16.63
C MET A 287 -24.72 -2.38 17.59
N LEU A 288 -23.64 -2.98 18.12
CA LEU A 288 -23.74 -4.02 19.14
C LEU A 288 -24.49 -3.51 20.38
N LEU A 289 -24.19 -2.30 20.84
CA LEU A 289 -24.92 -1.64 21.94
C LEU A 289 -26.39 -1.36 21.62
N MET A 290 -26.76 -1.18 20.35
CA MET A 290 -28.18 -1.09 19.93
C MET A 290 -28.90 -2.45 19.94
N GLY A 291 -28.20 -3.56 20.19
CA GLY A 291 -28.76 -4.91 20.11
C GLY A 291 -28.57 -5.59 18.75
N TRP A 292 -27.64 -5.13 17.91
CA TRP A 292 -27.23 -5.86 16.71
C TRP A 292 -26.30 -7.00 17.09
N ASN A 293 -26.64 -8.25 16.73
CA ASN A 293 -25.84 -9.43 17.10
C ASN A 293 -24.96 -9.95 15.94
N GLY A 294 -24.85 -9.18 14.85
CA GLY A 294 -24.17 -9.59 13.62
C GLY A 294 -25.12 -9.80 12.43
N GLY A 295 -24.57 -10.12 11.26
CA GLY A 295 -25.34 -10.32 10.03
C GLY A 295 -25.85 -9.03 9.38
N GLY A 296 -26.80 -9.14 8.46
CA GLY A 296 -27.36 -7.99 7.75
C GLY A 296 -28.31 -7.18 8.64
N LEU A 297 -28.42 -5.87 8.41
CA LEU A 297 -29.33 -5.02 9.19
C LEU A 297 -30.80 -5.23 8.77
N GLY A 298 -31.74 -5.21 9.72
CA GLY A 298 -33.19 -5.30 9.46
C GLY A 298 -33.82 -6.62 9.93
N LYS A 299 -35.17 -6.66 9.95
CA LYS A 299 -35.97 -7.75 10.53
C LYS A 299 -35.61 -9.16 10.01
N SER A 300 -35.27 -9.28 8.74
CA SER A 300 -34.91 -10.53 8.07
C SER A 300 -33.42 -10.58 7.71
N GLN A 301 -32.59 -9.77 8.38
CA GLN A 301 -31.17 -9.60 8.07
C GLN A 301 -30.90 -9.23 6.60
N GLN A 302 -31.83 -8.50 5.97
CA GLN A 302 -31.79 -8.18 4.54
C GLN A 302 -30.79 -7.08 4.16
N GLY A 303 -30.24 -6.39 5.15
CA GLY A 303 -29.28 -5.31 4.97
C GLY A 303 -27.92 -5.81 4.54
N ILE A 304 -27.10 -4.88 4.04
CA ILE A 304 -25.75 -5.19 3.58
C ILE A 304 -24.88 -5.59 4.78
N VAL A 305 -24.36 -6.83 4.77
CA VAL A 305 -23.48 -7.37 5.82
C VAL A 305 -22.11 -6.71 5.78
N ASN A 306 -21.56 -6.58 4.57
CA ASN A 306 -20.22 -6.02 4.38
C ASN A 306 -20.30 -4.49 4.32
N PRO A 307 -19.34 -3.77 4.91
CA PRO A 307 -19.28 -2.32 4.80
C PRO A 307 -19.37 -1.89 3.34
N VAL A 308 -20.18 -0.87 3.03
CA VAL A 308 -20.29 -0.33 1.68
C VAL A 308 -18.93 0.25 1.28
N THR A 309 -18.20 -0.47 0.44
CA THR A 309 -16.90 -0.02 -0.04
C THR A 309 -17.09 0.97 -1.19
N VAL A 310 -16.48 2.14 -1.06
CA VAL A 310 -16.39 3.09 -2.17
C VAL A 310 -15.47 2.49 -3.23
N THR A 311 -15.96 2.35 -4.47
CA THR A 311 -15.16 1.97 -5.63
C THR A 311 -14.21 3.12 -5.97
N GLN A 312 -13.01 3.10 -5.41
CA GLN A 312 -11.99 4.11 -5.72
C GLN A 312 -11.43 3.88 -7.13
N ARG A 313 -11.71 4.82 -8.03
CA ARG A 313 -10.89 5.01 -9.22
C ARG A 313 -9.62 5.75 -8.81
N VAL A 314 -8.47 5.13 -9.07
CA VAL A 314 -7.13 5.55 -8.62
C VAL A 314 -6.81 7.02 -8.94
N SER A 315 -7.42 7.61 -9.97
CA SER A 315 -7.12 8.98 -10.43
C SER A 315 -8.26 9.99 -10.27
N ARG A 316 -9.34 9.71 -9.53
CA ARG A 316 -10.43 10.70 -9.33
C ARG A 316 -10.57 11.10 -7.86
N GLU A 317 -10.30 12.37 -7.58
CA GLU A 317 -10.58 13.00 -6.30
C GLU A 317 -12.10 13.09 -6.11
N GLY A 318 -12.61 12.33 -5.15
CA GLY A 318 -13.99 12.46 -4.67
C GLY A 318 -14.09 13.53 -3.57
N LEU A 319 -15.32 14.02 -3.33
CA LEU A 319 -15.61 14.91 -2.20
C LEU A 319 -15.15 14.30 -0.87
N GLY A 320 -14.32 15.04 -0.13
CA GLY A 320 -13.85 14.65 1.21
C GLY A 320 -12.48 13.95 1.25
N LEU A 321 -11.87 13.64 0.11
CA LEU A 321 -10.58 12.96 0.05
C LEU A 321 -9.42 13.97 0.18
N LYS A 322 -8.88 14.16 1.39
CA LYS A 322 -7.61 14.88 1.59
C LYS A 322 -6.44 13.94 1.26
N SER A 323 -6.04 13.77 0.00
CA SER A 323 -5.19 12.62 -0.36
C SER A 323 -4.24 12.83 -1.56
N GLU A 324 -3.30 13.76 -1.43
CA GLU A 324 -2.07 13.71 -2.24
C GLU A 324 -1.13 12.61 -1.69
N GLN A 325 -0.81 12.67 -0.39
CA GLN A 325 0.17 11.76 0.23
C GLN A 325 -0.39 10.36 0.52
N PHE A 326 -1.67 10.25 0.90
CA PHE A 326 -2.29 8.95 1.22
C PHE A 326 -2.51 8.10 -0.04
N ASN A 327 -2.91 8.71 -1.15
CA ASN A 327 -2.99 8.04 -2.45
C ASN A 327 -1.61 7.59 -2.94
N GLN A 328 -0.58 8.44 -2.85
CA GLN A 328 0.78 8.04 -3.24
C GLN A 328 1.32 6.87 -2.42
N ASN A 329 1.04 6.83 -1.10
CA ASN A 329 1.51 5.73 -0.25
C ASN A 329 0.78 4.41 -0.55
N ILE A 330 -0.52 4.45 -0.84
CA ILE A 330 -1.27 3.28 -1.29
C ILE A 330 -0.74 2.79 -2.63
N MET A 331 -0.55 3.71 -3.59
CA MET A 331 0.03 3.43 -4.90
C MET A 331 1.41 2.77 -4.78
N LYS A 332 2.29 3.34 -3.95
CA LYS A 332 3.62 2.75 -3.66
C LYS A 332 3.52 1.32 -3.15
N LYS A 333 2.61 1.04 -2.21
CA LYS A 333 2.40 -0.33 -1.69
C LYS A 333 1.92 -1.28 -2.80
N LYS A 334 0.99 -0.84 -3.65
CA LYS A 334 0.50 -1.65 -4.77
C LYS A 334 1.61 -1.96 -5.77
N PHE A 335 2.38 -0.96 -6.19
CA PHE A 335 3.52 -1.17 -7.08
C PHE A 335 4.58 -2.08 -6.44
N GLN A 336 4.87 -1.94 -5.14
CA GLN A 336 5.75 -2.85 -4.43
C GLN A 336 5.28 -4.30 -4.48
N THR A 337 3.98 -4.54 -4.35
CA THR A 337 3.41 -5.90 -4.48
C THR A 337 3.57 -6.44 -5.90
N VAL A 338 3.25 -5.63 -6.93
CA VAL A 338 3.42 -6.01 -8.34
C VAL A 338 4.89 -6.36 -8.63
N LEU A 339 5.83 -5.51 -8.22
CA LEU A 339 7.26 -5.76 -8.42
C LEU A 339 7.76 -6.97 -7.62
N ARG A 340 7.23 -7.21 -6.41
CA ARG A 340 7.60 -8.39 -5.60
C ARG A 340 7.15 -9.68 -6.29
N ASN A 341 5.93 -9.70 -6.79
CA ASN A 341 5.40 -10.84 -7.55
C ASN A 341 6.22 -11.04 -8.83
N TYR A 342 6.60 -9.96 -9.51
CA TYR A 342 7.47 -10.03 -10.68
C TYR A 342 8.85 -10.61 -10.36
N LEU A 343 9.46 -10.24 -9.23
CA LEU A 343 10.76 -10.77 -8.79
C LEU A 343 10.69 -12.25 -8.37
N ASN A 344 9.56 -12.68 -7.82
CA ASN A 344 9.31 -14.08 -7.45
C ASN A 344 8.86 -14.94 -8.64
N GLY A 345 8.34 -14.32 -9.70
CA GLY A 345 7.86 -15.00 -10.90
C GLY A 345 8.96 -15.40 -11.87
N ASP A 346 8.53 -15.81 -13.06
CA ASP A 346 9.40 -16.28 -14.14
C ASP A 346 10.37 -15.21 -14.65
N THR A 347 11.65 -15.58 -14.80
CA THR A 347 12.76 -14.69 -15.22
C THR A 347 12.75 -14.36 -16.71
N ARG A 348 11.87 -15.00 -17.49
CA ARG A 348 11.89 -14.97 -18.97
C ARG A 348 11.47 -13.65 -19.59
N THR A 349 10.69 -12.82 -18.89
CA THR A 349 10.07 -11.63 -19.49
C THR A 349 10.26 -10.36 -18.66
N ASP A 350 10.29 -9.21 -19.34
CA ASP A 350 10.22 -7.91 -18.69
C ASP A 350 8.77 -7.58 -18.29
N LEU A 351 8.61 -6.77 -17.23
CA LEU A 351 7.31 -6.27 -16.80
C LEU A 351 7.03 -4.93 -17.50
N VAL A 352 5.92 -4.84 -18.23
CA VAL A 352 5.56 -3.64 -19.00
C VAL A 352 4.34 -2.96 -18.40
N PHE A 353 4.46 -1.67 -18.09
CA PHE A 353 3.36 -0.80 -17.68
C PHE A 353 2.81 -0.06 -18.90
N SER A 354 1.47 -0.05 -19.02
CA SER A 354 0.72 0.63 -20.09
C SER A 354 1.07 2.12 -20.22
N SER A 355 0.75 2.73 -21.35
CA SER A 355 0.87 4.19 -21.52
C SER A 355 -0.17 4.99 -20.73
N GLU A 356 -1.18 4.32 -20.16
CA GLU A 356 -2.26 4.90 -19.36
C GLU A 356 -1.81 5.58 -18.06
N PHE A 357 -0.63 5.24 -17.53
CA PHE A 357 -0.13 5.87 -16.31
C PHE A 357 0.23 7.34 -16.55
N THR A 358 0.05 8.19 -15.54
CA THR A 358 0.48 9.60 -15.63
C THR A 358 2.00 9.74 -15.45
N ASN A 359 2.54 10.95 -15.63
CA ASN A 359 3.97 11.20 -15.42
C ASN A 359 4.34 11.04 -13.93
N GLU A 360 3.48 11.51 -13.03
CA GLU A 360 3.63 11.42 -11.58
C GLU A 360 3.63 9.94 -11.14
N GLU A 361 2.73 9.13 -11.70
CA GLU A 361 2.66 7.70 -11.42
C GLU A 361 3.91 6.96 -11.92
N ARG A 362 4.38 7.28 -13.14
CA ARG A 362 5.65 6.75 -13.66
C ARG A 362 6.83 7.12 -12.76
N ALA A 363 6.87 8.33 -12.22
CA ALA A 363 7.92 8.75 -11.29
C ALA A 363 7.90 7.91 -9.99
N VAL A 364 6.70 7.60 -9.47
CA VAL A 364 6.54 6.68 -8.33
C VAL A 364 6.99 5.27 -8.67
N ILE A 365 6.64 4.75 -9.85
CA ILE A 365 7.08 3.42 -10.31
C ILE A 365 8.62 3.37 -10.41
N HIS A 366 9.25 4.37 -11.01
CA HIS A 366 10.71 4.48 -11.07
C HIS A 366 11.34 4.53 -9.67
N GLN A 367 10.74 5.27 -8.73
CA GLN A 367 11.20 5.33 -7.34
C GLN A 367 11.16 3.95 -6.67
N VAL A 368 10.03 3.24 -6.79
CA VAL A 368 9.84 1.90 -6.21
C VAL A 368 10.77 0.89 -6.87
N ALA A 369 10.91 0.93 -8.19
CA ALA A 369 11.84 0.09 -8.96
C ALA A 369 13.29 0.24 -8.47
N ARG A 370 13.74 1.49 -8.27
CA ARG A 370 15.07 1.78 -7.73
C ARG A 370 15.25 1.20 -6.33
N GLN A 371 14.26 1.34 -5.45
CA GLN A 371 14.30 0.80 -4.09
C GLN A 371 14.34 -0.74 -4.08
N MET A 372 13.63 -1.38 -4.99
CA MET A 372 13.60 -2.85 -5.12
C MET A 372 14.77 -3.41 -5.95
N GLY A 373 15.66 -2.55 -6.44
CA GLY A 373 16.88 -2.96 -7.13
C GLY A 373 16.67 -3.45 -8.57
N VAL A 374 15.54 -3.14 -9.21
CA VAL A 374 15.29 -3.48 -10.64
C VAL A 374 15.62 -2.30 -11.55
N LYS A 375 15.88 -2.56 -12.84
CA LYS A 375 16.06 -1.54 -13.87
C LYS A 375 14.70 -1.07 -14.34
N SER A 376 14.57 0.23 -14.64
CA SER A 376 13.33 0.81 -15.17
C SER A 376 13.66 1.80 -16.28
N HIS A 377 13.02 1.63 -17.43
CA HIS A 377 13.20 2.46 -18.61
C HIS A 377 11.85 2.76 -19.25
N SER A 378 11.65 4.01 -19.66
CA SER A 378 10.42 4.41 -20.34
C SER A 378 10.69 4.59 -21.84
N HIS A 379 10.00 3.83 -22.69
CA HIS A 379 10.18 3.76 -24.14
C HIS A 379 8.99 4.38 -24.90
N GLY A 380 9.24 4.86 -26.12
CA GLY A 380 8.21 5.41 -26.99
C GLY A 380 8.07 6.94 -26.94
N PRO A 381 7.25 7.51 -27.85
CA PRO A 381 6.97 8.95 -27.92
C PRO A 381 6.16 9.43 -26.71
N LYS A 382 6.15 10.75 -26.46
CA LYS A 382 5.58 11.34 -25.22
C LYS A 382 4.16 10.87 -24.90
N ASP A 383 3.29 10.73 -25.90
CA ASP A 383 1.86 10.42 -25.69
C ASP A 383 1.54 8.92 -25.62
N ALA A 384 2.47 8.05 -26.05
CA ALA A 384 2.31 6.60 -26.04
C ALA A 384 3.46 5.91 -25.28
N ARG A 385 4.04 6.61 -24.29
CA ARG A 385 5.23 6.13 -23.59
C ARG A 385 4.89 4.97 -22.65
N THR A 386 5.48 3.81 -22.89
CA THR A 386 5.38 2.65 -22.00
C THR A 386 6.54 2.66 -21.01
N LEU A 387 6.33 2.09 -19.82
CA LEU A 387 7.40 1.93 -18.82
C LEU A 387 7.73 0.45 -18.67
N VAL A 388 8.97 0.07 -18.94
CA VAL A 388 9.47 -1.30 -18.88
C VAL A 388 10.36 -1.46 -17.65
N ILE A 389 10.07 -2.48 -16.84
CA ILE A 389 10.87 -2.91 -15.71
C ILE A 389 11.57 -4.22 -16.07
N SER A 390 12.89 -4.24 -15.91
CA SER A 390 13.74 -5.40 -16.18
C SER A 390 14.60 -5.73 -14.95
N ARG A 391 14.92 -7.01 -14.76
CA ARG A 391 15.81 -7.43 -13.67
C ARG A 391 17.24 -6.93 -13.91
N LYS A 392 17.98 -6.69 -12.82
CA LYS A 392 19.43 -6.53 -12.89
C LYS A 392 20.04 -7.93 -12.97
N ILE A 393 20.37 -8.35 -14.18
CA ILE A 393 21.00 -9.64 -14.43
C ILE A 393 22.50 -9.41 -14.58
N ASP A 394 23.30 -10.26 -13.95
CA ASP A 394 24.74 -10.34 -14.20
C ASP A 394 25.00 -11.07 -15.53
N LEU A 395 25.96 -10.58 -16.32
CA LEU A 395 26.19 -11.08 -17.68
C LEU A 395 26.63 -12.55 -17.68
N PHE A 396 27.48 -12.93 -16.73
CA PHE A 396 27.97 -14.30 -16.61
C PHE A 396 26.89 -15.24 -16.11
N GLU A 397 26.07 -14.78 -15.15
CA GLU A 397 24.88 -15.50 -14.69
C GLU A 397 23.90 -15.73 -15.85
N LEU A 398 23.69 -14.71 -16.70
CA LEU A 398 22.81 -14.82 -17.88
C LEU A 398 23.33 -15.87 -18.89
N VAL A 399 24.64 -15.94 -19.14
CA VAL A 399 25.21 -16.98 -20.00
C VAL A 399 24.95 -18.37 -19.40
N ALA A 400 25.17 -18.56 -18.10
CA ALA A 400 24.94 -19.84 -17.44
C ALA A 400 23.46 -20.27 -17.50
N GLU A 401 22.53 -19.35 -17.22
CA GLU A 401 21.08 -19.59 -17.33
C GLU A 401 20.68 -19.93 -18.78
N LEU A 402 21.23 -19.21 -19.76
CA LEU A 402 20.95 -19.48 -21.18
C LEU A 402 21.49 -20.84 -21.63
N LYS A 403 22.66 -21.27 -21.13
CA LYS A 403 23.19 -22.63 -21.40
C LYS A 403 22.26 -23.71 -20.83
N GLU A 404 21.77 -23.54 -19.62
CA GLU A 404 20.85 -24.49 -18.98
C GLU A 404 19.51 -24.60 -19.71
N MET A 405 19.03 -23.50 -20.30
CA MET A 405 17.75 -23.44 -21.02
C MET A 405 17.82 -23.73 -22.53
N GLY A 406 18.96 -24.22 -23.04
CA GLY A 406 19.09 -24.61 -24.46
C GLY A 406 19.41 -23.46 -25.42
N GLY A 407 19.99 -22.36 -24.92
CA GLY A 407 20.64 -21.33 -25.74
C GLY A 407 19.75 -20.19 -26.23
N SER A 408 18.43 -20.20 -25.98
CA SER A 408 17.53 -19.15 -26.46
C SER A 408 16.36 -18.88 -25.53
N THR A 409 15.99 -17.61 -25.38
CA THR A 409 14.81 -17.13 -24.66
C THR A 409 14.01 -16.16 -25.55
N GLU A 410 12.88 -15.66 -25.04
CA GLU A 410 12.11 -14.60 -25.70
C GLU A 410 12.94 -13.32 -25.89
N LYS A 411 13.84 -13.01 -24.94
CA LYS A 411 14.61 -11.76 -24.92
C LYS A 411 16.06 -11.91 -25.40
N TYR A 412 16.70 -13.03 -25.11
CA TYR A 412 18.13 -13.23 -25.33
C TYR A 412 18.38 -14.50 -26.14
N GLU A 413 19.37 -14.45 -27.02
CA GLU A 413 19.91 -15.59 -27.74
C GLU A 413 21.40 -15.69 -27.43
N LEU A 414 21.86 -16.90 -27.09
CA LEU A 414 23.25 -17.17 -26.78
C LEU A 414 23.94 -17.74 -28.01
N ILE A 415 24.94 -17.03 -28.50
CA ILE A 415 25.85 -17.51 -29.55
C ILE A 415 27.12 -18.01 -28.86
N ILE A 416 27.41 -19.30 -29.06
CA ILE A 416 28.57 -19.99 -28.52
C ILE A 416 29.79 -19.67 -29.42
N PRO A 417 30.99 -19.46 -28.85
CA PRO A 417 32.21 -19.19 -29.62
C PRO A 417 32.64 -20.37 -30.52
N GLU A 418 33.25 -20.06 -31.66
CA GLU A 418 33.73 -21.06 -32.65
C GLU A 418 34.91 -21.91 -32.17
N GLU A 419 35.81 -21.37 -31.33
CA GLU A 419 37.03 -22.05 -30.86
C GLU A 419 36.91 -22.57 -29.40
N GLY A 420 35.72 -22.51 -28.79
CA GLY A 420 35.55 -22.62 -27.32
C GLY A 420 35.18 -23.98 -26.73
N ASP A 421 34.97 -25.03 -27.52
CA ASP A 421 34.72 -26.40 -27.02
C ASP A 421 35.85 -27.35 -27.47
N ASN A 422 37.03 -27.20 -26.87
CA ASN A 422 37.90 -28.37 -26.68
C ASN A 422 37.85 -28.73 -25.19
N PRO A 423 37.05 -29.74 -24.78
CA PRO A 423 37.22 -30.34 -23.47
C PRO A 423 38.54 -31.13 -23.49
N THR A 424 39.49 -30.73 -22.65
CA THR A 424 40.52 -31.64 -22.15
C THR A 424 40.23 -31.97 -20.70
#